data_AF-A0A2N0QH31-F1
#
_entry.id   AF-A0A2N0QH31-F1
#
_cell.length_a   1.000
_cell.length_b   1.000
_cell.length_c   1.000
_cell.angle_alpha   90.00
_cell.angle_beta   90.00
_cell.angle_gamma   90.00
#
_symmetry.space_group_name_H-M   'P 1'
#
loop_
_entity.id
_entity.type
_entity.pdbx_description
1 polymer ?
#
loop_
_entity_poly.entity_id
_entity_poly.type
_entity_poly.pdbx_seq_one_letter_code
_entity_poly.pdbx_strand_id
1 'polypeptide(L)'
;MDFIVVVNKTDLPQKVDLEKVKELANGRRVVTTSLLKEEGVIELEEAIAALFFEGQIEADDLTYVSNSRHITLLHQALDTISDAIEGAENNVPVDIVQIDVTRTWEILGEIIGDTVQESLINQLFSQFCLGK
;
A
#
# COMPACT_ATOMS: atom_id res chain seq x y z
N MET A 1 13.36 -1.19 6.57
CA MET A 1 12.57 0.02 6.86
C MET A 1 13.36 1.17 6.30
N ASP A 2 12.81 1.79 5.27
CA ASP A 2 13.46 2.90 4.57
C ASP A 2 13.14 4.20 5.28
N PHE A 3 14.17 5.02 5.48
CA PHE A 3 14.03 6.30 6.15
C PHE A 3 15.12 7.26 5.66
N ILE A 4 14.79 8.55 5.69
CA ILE A 4 15.71 9.65 5.43
C ILE A 4 15.99 10.33 6.76
N VAL A 5 17.27 10.62 7.03
CA VAL A 5 17.65 11.42 8.20
C VAL A 5 17.67 12.88 7.80
N VAL A 6 16.88 13.71 8.47
CA VAL A 6 16.83 15.16 8.22
C VAL A 6 17.52 15.90 9.36
N VAL A 7 18.59 16.63 9.03
CA VAL A 7 19.31 17.50 9.97
C VAL A 7 18.91 18.95 9.70
N ASN A 8 17.93 19.44 10.47
CA ASN A 8 17.40 20.79 10.31
C ASN A 8 18.20 21.84 11.10
N LYS A 9 17.97 23.12 10.78
CA LYS A 9 18.54 24.34 11.39
C LYS A 9 20.00 24.63 11.01
N THR A 10 20.37 24.36 9.76
CA THR A 10 21.70 24.72 9.23
C THR A 10 21.97 26.22 9.17
N ASP A 11 20.95 27.06 9.36
CA ASP A 11 21.08 28.51 9.53
C ASP A 11 21.76 28.93 10.85
N LEU A 12 21.86 28.01 11.82
CA LEU A 12 22.51 28.24 13.11
C LEU A 12 23.90 27.59 13.17
N PRO A 13 24.79 28.05 14.09
CA PRO A 13 26.04 27.36 14.35
C PRO A 13 25.80 25.88 14.66
N GLN A 14 26.44 25.02 13.89
CA GLN A 14 26.22 23.59 13.96
C GLN A 14 26.71 23.05 15.32
N LYS A 15 25.77 22.48 16.08
CA LYS A 15 26.05 21.82 17.38
C LYS A 15 25.95 20.30 17.32
N VAL A 16 25.46 19.77 16.19
CA VAL A 16 25.31 18.34 15.96
C VAL A 16 26.53 17.82 15.22
N ASP A 17 27.07 16.69 15.67
CA ASP A 17 28.14 15.99 14.99
C ASP A 17 27.58 15.25 13.78
N LEU A 18 27.84 15.78 12.57
CA LEU A 18 27.37 15.20 11.33
C LEU A 18 28.02 13.85 11.03
N GLU A 19 29.25 13.60 11.50
CA GLU A 19 29.90 12.32 11.28
C GLU A 19 29.22 11.24 12.11
N LYS A 20 28.84 11.57 13.35
CA LYS A 20 28.04 10.65 14.18
C LYS A 20 26.66 10.38 13.57
N VAL A 21 26.03 11.39 12.99
CA VAL A 21 24.73 11.24 12.30
C VAL A 21 24.87 10.30 11.10
N LYS A 22 25.92 10.44 10.28
CA LYS A 22 26.18 9.54 9.14
C LYS A 22 26.42 8.11 9.60
N GLU A 23 27.15 7.91 10.70
CA GLU A 23 27.37 6.58 11.29
C GLU A 23 26.04 5.94 11.71
N LEU A 24 25.18 6.68 12.42
CA LEU A 24 23.85 6.21 12.84
C LEU A 24 22.89 5.98 11.66
N ALA A 25 23.02 6.78 10.61
CA ALA A 25 22.25 6.60 9.38
C ALA A 25 22.59 5.28 8.67
N ASN A 26 23.78 4.70 8.93
CA ASN A 26 24.21 3.39 8.43
C ASN A 26 24.05 3.28 6.90
N GLY A 27 24.61 4.27 6.19
CA GLY A 27 24.59 4.34 4.72
C GLY A 27 23.30 4.89 4.10
N ARG A 28 22.29 5.24 4.91
CA ARG A 28 21.04 5.85 4.42
C ARG A 28 21.20 7.34 4.15
N ARG A 29 20.31 7.87 3.31
CA ARG A 29 20.32 9.28 2.88
C ARG A 29 20.21 10.21 4.10
N VAL A 30 21.14 11.16 4.19
CA VAL A 30 21.11 12.27 5.16
C VAL A 30 20.92 13.56 4.38
N VAL A 31 19.90 14.35 4.72
CA VAL A 31 19.61 15.65 4.10
C VAL A 31 19.71 16.73 5.17
N THR A 32 20.44 17.79 4.87
CA THR A 32 20.60 18.94 5.77
C THR A 32 19.69 20.08 5.30
N THR A 33 18.92 20.68 6.20
CA THR A 33 17.93 21.71 5.85
C THR A 33 18.00 22.93 6.76
N SER A 34 17.62 24.08 6.21
CA SER A 34 17.14 25.22 6.99
C SER A 34 15.71 25.52 6.54
N LEU A 35 14.74 24.93 7.23
CA LEU A 35 13.32 25.12 6.89
C LEU A 35 12.88 26.59 7.03
N LEU A 36 13.58 27.39 7.85
CA LEU A 36 13.30 28.82 7.97
C LEU A 36 13.71 29.60 6.70
N LYS A 37 14.77 29.16 6.04
CA LYS A 37 15.30 29.77 4.81
C LYS A 37 14.89 29.04 3.54
N GLU A 38 14.08 27.98 3.68
CA GLU A 38 13.70 27.07 2.60
C GLU A 38 14.89 26.40 1.88
N GLU A 39 16.05 26.32 2.56
CA GLU A 39 17.25 25.66 2.06
C GLU A 39 17.18 24.15 2.34
N GLY A 40 17.56 23.30 1.39
CA GLY A 40 17.52 21.84 1.56
C GLY A 40 16.15 21.20 1.29
N VAL A 41 15.12 22.00 0.99
CA VAL A 41 13.74 21.50 0.79
C VAL A 41 13.63 20.71 -0.51
N ILE A 42 14.21 21.21 -1.60
CA ILE A 42 14.24 20.51 -2.88
C ILE A 42 15.00 19.19 -2.75
N GLU A 43 16.16 19.17 -2.10
CA GLU A 43 16.90 17.91 -1.88
C GLU A 43 16.14 16.92 -1.00
N LEU A 44 15.29 17.40 -0.08
CA LEU A 44 14.40 16.54 0.70
C LEU A 44 13.27 15.97 -0.16
N GLU A 45 12.63 16.79 -1.00
CA GLU A 45 11.59 16.35 -1.94
C GLU A 45 12.14 15.29 -2.90
N GLU A 46 13.31 15.52 -3.48
CA GLU A 46 14.00 14.57 -4.35
C GLU A 46 14.35 13.27 -3.61
N ALA A 47 14.81 13.35 -2.37
CA ALA A 47 15.11 12.16 -1.56
C ALA A 47 13.85 11.34 -1.25
N ILE A 48 12.73 12.01 -0.93
CA ILE A 48 11.45 11.36 -0.70
C ILE A 48 10.98 10.70 -2.00
N ALA A 49 10.99 11.43 -3.12
CA ALA A 49 10.62 10.91 -4.43
C ALA A 49 11.45 9.66 -4.76
N ALA A 50 12.78 9.70 -4.60
CA ALA A 50 13.65 8.56 -4.84
C ALA A 50 13.24 7.33 -3.99
N LEU A 51 12.93 7.50 -2.70
CA LEU A 51 12.46 6.37 -1.88
C LEU A 51 11.19 5.71 -2.40
N PHE A 52 10.26 6.47 -2.99
CA PHE A 52 9.01 5.93 -3.50
C PHE A 52 9.11 5.41 -4.95
N PHE A 53 10.03 5.96 -5.75
CA PHE A 53 10.16 5.64 -7.17
C PHE A 53 11.31 4.67 -7.52
N GLU A 54 12.29 4.45 -6.63
CA GLU A 54 13.38 3.48 -6.85
C GLU A 54 12.89 2.02 -6.97
N GLY A 55 11.63 1.73 -6.63
CA GLY A 55 11.04 0.39 -6.72
C GLY A 55 10.08 0.13 -7.87
N GLN A 56 9.53 1.16 -8.54
CA GLN A 56 8.44 0.99 -9.51
C GLN A 56 8.41 2.07 -10.60
N ILE A 57 9.27 1.90 -11.61
CA ILE A 57 9.02 2.44 -12.96
C ILE A 57 8.54 1.28 -13.85
N GLU A 58 7.42 0.67 -13.48
CA GLU A 58 6.56 -0.13 -14.35
C GLU A 58 5.10 0.27 -14.04
N ALA A 59 4.85 1.57 -14.03
CA ALA A 59 3.54 2.15 -13.74
C ALA A 59 2.69 2.28 -15.00
N ASP A 60 2.66 1.25 -15.85
CA ASP A 60 1.78 1.26 -17.04
C ASP A 60 0.43 0.56 -16.77
N ASP A 61 0.22 -0.11 -15.62
CA ASP A 61 -1.07 -0.80 -15.38
C ASP A 61 -1.48 -1.02 -13.90
N LEU A 62 -1.02 -0.20 -12.95
CA LEU A 62 -1.40 -0.35 -11.52
C LEU A 62 -2.75 0.29 -11.16
N THR A 63 -3.43 0.95 -12.10
CA THR A 63 -4.67 1.70 -11.86
C THR A 63 -5.90 0.83 -11.61
N TYR A 64 -5.83 -0.49 -11.78
CA TYR A 64 -7.01 -1.35 -11.64
C TYR A 64 -7.33 -1.78 -10.19
N VAL A 65 -6.35 -1.81 -9.28
CA VAL A 65 -6.58 -2.32 -7.91
C VAL A 65 -5.95 -1.41 -6.85
N SER A 66 -6.37 -0.14 -6.81
CA SER A 66 -5.90 0.81 -5.78
C SER A 66 -6.80 0.85 -4.53
N ASN A 67 -7.92 0.12 -4.53
CA ASN A 67 -8.83 0.05 -3.39
C ASN A 67 -8.42 -1.10 -2.47
N SER A 68 -8.01 -0.80 -1.24
CA SER A 68 -7.62 -1.81 -0.23
C SER A 68 -8.70 -2.87 0.02
N ARG A 69 -9.99 -2.52 -0.13
CA ARG A 69 -11.11 -3.47 -0.12
C ARG A 69 -11.00 -4.47 -1.26
N HIS A 70 -10.84 -3.99 -2.50
CA HIS A 70 -10.75 -4.86 -3.67
C HIS A 70 -9.52 -5.76 -3.60
N ILE A 71 -8.37 -5.23 -3.16
CA ILE A 71 -7.15 -6.02 -2.94
C ILE A 71 -7.43 -7.17 -1.95
N THR A 72 -8.07 -6.87 -0.83
CA THR A 72 -8.40 -7.87 0.19
C THR A 72 -9.33 -8.96 -0.35
N LEU A 73 -10.38 -8.57 -1.07
CA LEU A 73 -11.33 -9.52 -1.67
C LEU A 73 -10.67 -10.38 -2.76
N LEU A 74 -9.78 -9.80 -3.57
CA LEU A 74 -9.02 -10.56 -4.57
C LEU A 74 -8.10 -11.61 -3.94
N HIS A 75 -7.41 -11.26 -2.85
CA HIS A 75 -6.63 -12.25 -2.08
C HIS A 75 -7.51 -13.36 -1.51
N GLN A 76 -8.66 -13.01 -0.91
CA GLN A 76 -9.59 -14.01 -0.39
C GLN A 76 -10.15 -14.93 -1.48
N ALA A 77 -10.48 -14.38 -2.65
CA ALA A 77 -10.93 -15.17 -3.79
C ALA A 77 -9.83 -16.10 -4.29
N LEU A 78 -8.58 -15.63 -4.34
CA LEU A 78 -7.42 -16.44 -4.72
C LEU A 78 -7.17 -17.59 -3.74
N ASP A 79 -7.23 -17.31 -2.44
CA ASP A 79 -7.03 -18.33 -1.41
C ASP A 79 -8.15 -19.39 -1.52
N THR A 80 -9.40 -18.96 -1.61
CA THR A 80 -10.57 -19.85 -1.67
C THR A 80 -10.57 -20.72 -2.93
N ILE A 81 -10.20 -20.17 -4.10
CA ILE A 81 -10.15 -20.96 -5.32
C ILE A 81 -8.96 -21.93 -5.33
N SER A 82 -7.88 -21.57 -4.65
CA SER A 82 -6.73 -22.46 -4.47
C SER A 82 -7.11 -23.66 -3.61
N ASP A 83 -7.86 -23.45 -2.52
CA ASP A 83 -8.40 -24.52 -1.67
C ASP A 83 -9.32 -25.46 -2.48
N ALA A 84 -10.14 -24.91 -3.38
CA ALA A 84 -11.00 -25.71 -4.26
C ALA A 84 -10.20 -26.58 -5.24
N ILE A 85 -9.14 -26.00 -5.83
CA ILE A 85 -8.24 -26.72 -6.75
C ILE A 85 -7.52 -27.85 -6.00
N GLU A 86 -6.93 -27.55 -4.84
CA GLU A 86 -6.26 -28.55 -4.01
C GLU A 86 -7.23 -29.65 -3.56
N GLY A 87 -8.46 -29.28 -3.17
CA GLY A 87 -9.51 -30.24 -2.85
C GLY A 87 -9.83 -31.18 -4.00
N ALA A 88 -9.96 -30.64 -5.22
CA ALA A 88 -10.19 -31.44 -6.42
C ALA A 88 -9.03 -32.40 -6.71
N GLU A 89 -7.78 -31.93 -6.60
CA GLU A 89 -6.58 -32.75 -6.78
C GLU A 89 -6.48 -33.87 -5.74
N ASN A 90 -6.91 -33.60 -4.51
CA ASN A 90 -6.94 -34.56 -3.40
C ASN A 90 -8.16 -35.51 -3.43
N ASN A 91 -8.94 -35.52 -4.51
CA ASN A 91 -10.17 -36.33 -4.66
C ASN A 91 -11.20 -36.10 -3.55
N VAL A 92 -11.26 -34.87 -3.02
CA VAL A 92 -12.36 -34.46 -2.15
C VAL A 92 -13.68 -34.56 -2.94
N PRO A 93 -14.79 -35.01 -2.31
CA PRO A 93 -16.09 -35.06 -2.97
C PRO A 93 -16.45 -33.74 -3.66
N VAL A 94 -16.98 -33.84 -4.87
CA VAL A 94 -17.31 -32.67 -5.71
C VAL A 94 -18.26 -31.69 -5.01
N ASP A 95 -19.18 -32.20 -4.19
CA ASP A 95 -20.12 -31.37 -3.43
C ASP A 95 -19.41 -30.44 -2.43
N ILE A 96 -18.26 -30.87 -1.90
CA ILE A 96 -17.45 -30.06 -0.97
C ILE A 96 -16.63 -29.03 -1.75
N VAL A 97 -15.98 -29.45 -2.85
CA VAL A 97 -15.25 -28.53 -3.74
C VAL A 97 -16.16 -27.44 -4.29
N GLN A 98 -17.41 -27.76 -4.60
CA GLN A 98 -18.40 -26.80 -5.09
C GLN A 98 -18.62 -25.64 -4.11
N ILE A 99 -18.54 -25.88 -2.79
CA ILE A 99 -18.72 -24.84 -1.78
C ILE A 99 -17.69 -23.72 -1.98
N ASP A 100 -16.42 -24.08 -2.15
CA ASP A 100 -15.32 -23.12 -2.31
C ASP A 100 -15.35 -22.43 -3.68
N VAL A 101 -15.79 -23.13 -4.73
CA VAL A 101 -16.03 -22.51 -6.04
C VAL A 101 -17.15 -21.47 -5.97
N THR A 102 -18.29 -21.80 -5.34
CA THR A 102 -19.40 -20.86 -5.16
C THR A 102 -18.98 -19.67 -4.30
N ARG A 103 -18.24 -19.91 -3.22
CA ARG A 103 -17.72 -18.84 -2.37
C ARG A 103 -16.77 -17.91 -3.11
N THR A 104 -15.87 -18.45 -3.93
CA THR A 104 -15.00 -17.65 -4.80
C THR A 104 -15.83 -16.73 -5.70
N TRP A 105 -16.87 -17.27 -6.33
CA TRP A 105 -17.79 -16.50 -7.18
C TRP A 105 -18.47 -15.35 -6.43
N GLU A 106 -18.95 -15.60 -5.21
CA GLU A 106 -19.60 -14.59 -4.36
C GLU A 106 -18.63 -13.46 -3.95
N ILE A 107 -17.39 -13.80 -3.59
CA ILE A 107 -16.35 -12.81 -3.24
C ILE A 107 -16.04 -11.91 -4.45
N LEU A 108 -15.92 -12.50 -5.64
CA LEU A 108 -15.71 -11.74 -6.88
C LEU A 108 -16.93 -10.85 -7.20
N GLY A 109 -18.14 -11.33 -6.95
CA GLY A 109 -19.38 -10.55 -7.03
C GLY A 109 -19.36 -9.30 -6.14
N GLU A 110 -18.74 -9.38 -4.96
CA GLU A 110 -18.68 -8.26 -4.01
C GLU A 110 -17.76 -7.13 -4.52
N ILE A 111 -16.77 -7.48 -5.35
CA ILE A 111 -15.87 -6.51 -5.99
C ILE A 111 -16.66 -5.67 -6.99
N ILE A 112 -17.50 -6.30 -7.82
CA ILE A 112 -18.30 -5.63 -8.87
C ILE A 112 -19.61 -5.03 -8.35
N GLY A 113 -19.99 -5.35 -7.12
CA GLY A 113 -21.19 -4.81 -6.49
C GLY A 113 -22.46 -5.66 -6.63
N ASP A 114 -22.34 -6.90 -7.10
CA ASP A 114 -23.45 -7.81 -7.41
C ASP A 114 -23.97 -8.56 -6.15
N THR A 115 -23.09 -8.82 -5.18
CA THR A 115 -23.37 -9.52 -3.91
C THR A 115 -23.16 -8.63 -2.69
N VAL A 116 -23.58 -7.37 -2.76
CA VAL A 116 -23.29 -6.39 -1.72
C VAL A 116 -24.23 -6.50 -0.52
N GLN A 117 -23.65 -6.64 0.68
CA GLN A 117 -24.37 -6.39 1.93
C GLN A 117 -24.68 -4.90 2.10
N GLU A 118 -25.89 -4.59 2.56
CA GLU A 118 -26.39 -3.23 2.83
C GLU A 118 -25.45 -2.38 3.70
N SER A 119 -24.64 -3.02 4.56
CA SER A 119 -23.61 -2.39 5.39
C SER A 119 -22.47 -1.77 4.58
N LEU A 120 -22.07 -2.38 3.47
CA LEU A 120 -21.00 -1.89 2.61
C LEU A 120 -21.43 -0.66 1.81
N ILE A 121 -22.69 -0.61 1.38
CA ILE A 121 -23.32 0.58 0.76
C ILE A 121 -23.20 1.76 1.72
N ASN A 122 -23.59 1.58 2.98
CA ASN A 122 -23.51 2.64 3.99
C ASN A 122 -22.08 3.11 4.25
N GLN A 123 -21.10 2.21 4.28
CA GLN A 123 -19.69 2.57 4.44
C GLN A 123 -19.17 3.36 3.24
N LEU A 124 -19.50 2.94 2.01
CA LEU A 124 -19.13 3.67 0.80
C LEU A 124 -19.70 5.09 0.82
N PHE A 125 -21.00 5.24 1.10
CA PHE A 125 -21.67 6.54 1.14
C PHE A 125 -21.27 7.43 2.33
N SER A 126 -20.79 6.85 3.43
CA SER A 126 -20.25 7.62 4.57
C SER A 126 -18.98 8.41 4.24
N GLN A 127 -18.25 8.01 3.19
CA GLN A 127 -17.03 8.69 2.74
C GLN A 127 -17.31 9.78 1.69
N PHE A 128 -18.54 9.88 1.19
CA PHE A 128 -18.94 10.96 0.30
C PHE A 128 -19.54 12.11 1.10
N CYS A 129 -19.11 13.34 0.81
CA CYS A 129 -19.74 14.53 1.37
C CYS A 129 -21.22 14.58 0.95
N LEU A 130 -22.10 14.94 1.90
CA LEU A 130 -23.53 15.13 1.65
C LEU A 130 -23.74 16.15 0.51
N GLY A 131 -24.23 15.69 -0.64
CA GLY A 131 -24.56 16.56 -1.77
C GLY A 131 -24.21 16.07 -3.17
N LYS A 132 -24.07 14.76 -3.40
CA LYS A 132 -24.18 14.20 -4.76
C LYS A 132 -25.51 13.50 -4.93
#